data_AF-A0A3B0ZFQ1-F1
#
_entry.id   AF-A0A3B0ZFQ1-F1
#
_cell.length_a   1.000
_cell.length_b   1.000
_cell.length_c   1.000
_cell.angle_alpha   90.00
_cell.angle_beta   90.00
_cell.angle_gamma   90.00
#
_symmetry.space_group_name_H-M   'P 1'
#
loop_
_entity.id
_entity.type
_entity.pdbx_description
1 polymer ?
#
loop_
_entity_poly.entity_id
_entity_poly.type
_entity_poly.pdbx_seq_one_letter_code
_entity_poly.pdbx_strand_id
1 'polypeptide(L)'
;MSLSNNAAVIAEKNFCPYLMVQWNRHFLCIQGHPEWITNYSRARSNDRRVIIPAPRIEAGLASLHTELNNTLFARWIIDFVRQ
;
A
#
# COMPACT_ATOMS: atom_id res chain seq x y z
N MET A 1 -0.21 0.47 19.94
CA MET A 1 -1.13 1.45 19.31
C MET A 1 -2.34 0.65 18.86
N SER A 2 -3.55 1.00 19.31
CA SER A 2 -4.79 0.36 18.88
C SER A 2 -5.57 1.32 17.98
N LEU A 3 -6.30 0.78 17.00
CA LEU A 3 -7.23 1.57 16.21
C LEU A 3 -8.40 1.99 17.11
N SER A 4 -8.99 3.16 16.80
CA SER A 4 -10.16 3.66 17.52
C SER A 4 -11.39 2.76 17.28
N ASN A 5 -12.39 2.91 18.15
CA ASN A 5 -13.66 2.19 18.01
C ASN A 5 -14.26 2.41 16.60
N ASN A 6 -14.84 1.35 16.04
CA ASN A 6 -15.44 1.27 14.69
C ASN A 6 -14.46 1.15 13.51
N ALA A 7 -13.18 0.87 13.78
CA ALA A 7 -12.23 0.45 12.75
C ALA A 7 -12.33 -1.05 12.49
N ALA A 8 -12.37 -1.44 11.22
CA ALA A 8 -12.23 -2.81 10.77
C ALA A 8 -10.94 -2.95 9.94
N VAL A 9 -10.07 -3.87 10.33
CA VAL A 9 -8.90 -4.25 9.52
C VAL A 9 -9.38 -5.20 8.43
N ILE A 10 -9.24 -4.78 7.17
CA ILE A 10 -9.65 -5.55 5.99
C ILE A 10 -8.50 -6.42 5.49
N ALA A 11 -7.27 -5.90 5.56
CA ALA A 11 -6.07 -6.62 5.14
C ALA A 11 -4.88 -6.27 6.03
N GLU A 12 -4.01 -7.25 6.23
CA GLU A 12 -2.78 -7.15 7.01
C GLU A 12 -1.63 -7.88 6.32
N LYS A 13 -0.40 -7.54 6.71
CA LYS A 13 0.83 -8.26 6.41
C LYS A 13 1.66 -8.38 7.68
N ASN A 14 2.57 -9.36 7.72
CA ASN A 14 3.47 -9.59 8.86
C ASN A 14 4.24 -8.34 9.31
N PHE A 15 4.57 -7.44 8.38
CA PHE A 15 5.28 -6.18 8.66
C PHE A 15 4.37 -4.93 8.65
N CYS A 16 3.07 -5.11 8.39
CA CYS A 16 2.09 -4.03 8.30
C CYS A 16 0.71 -4.55 8.74
N PRO A 17 0.40 -4.52 10.05
CA PRO A 17 -0.85 -5.05 10.59
C PRO A 17 -2.08 -4.23 10.17
N TYR A 18 -1.89 -3.03 9.64
CA TYR A 18 -2.95 -2.11 9.23
C TYR A 18 -2.79 -1.73 7.75
N LEU A 19 -2.71 -2.73 6.86
CA LEU A 19 -2.50 -2.50 5.43
C LEU A 19 -3.72 -1.84 4.78
N MET A 20 -4.92 -2.30 5.14
CA MET A 20 -6.19 -1.74 4.68
C MET A 20 -7.17 -1.71 5.84
N VAL A 21 -7.71 -0.54 6.14
CA VAL A 21 -8.59 -0.31 7.30
C VAL A 21 -9.78 0.52 6.85
N GLN A 22 -10.96 0.16 7.34
CA GLN A 22 -12.19 0.91 7.11
C GLN A 22 -12.77 1.40 8.43
N TRP A 23 -13.22 2.65 8.46
CA TRP A 23 -14.03 3.17 9.57
C TRP A 23 -15.48 3.32 9.13
N ASN A 24 -16.36 2.60 9.81
CA ASN A 24 -17.79 2.57 9.50
C ASN A 24 -18.02 2.26 8.00
N ARG A 25 -18.77 3.11 7.30
CA ARG A 25 -19.00 3.05 5.84
C ARG A 25 -18.47 4.29 5.11
N HIS A 26 -17.63 5.09 5.76
CA HIS A 26 -17.29 6.44 5.28
C HIS A 26 -15.82 6.63 4.96
N PHE A 27 -14.93 5.87 5.60
CA PHE A 27 -13.50 5.99 5.37
C PHE A 27 -12.87 4.66 5.03
N LEU A 28 -12.12 4.65 3.94
CA LEU A 28 -11.27 3.54 3.52
C LEU A 28 -9.82 4.05 3.45
N CYS A 29 -8.94 3.44 4.25
CA CYS A 29 -7.53 3.77 4.31
C CYS A 29 -6.71 2.61 3.74
N ILE A 30 -5.76 2.91 2.86
CA ILE A 30 -4.84 1.94 2.26
C ILE A 30 -3.43 2.47 2.50
N GLN A 31 -2.60 1.70 3.22
CA GLN A 31 -1.22 2.08 3.52
C GLN A 31 -0.29 1.87 2.32
N GLY A 32 -0.62 0.89 1.47
CA GLY A 32 0.07 0.67 0.20
C GLY A 32 -0.26 1.75 -0.84
N HIS A 33 0.45 1.72 -1.96
CA HIS A 33 0.28 2.67 -3.06
C HIS A 33 -0.27 1.98 -4.33
N PRO A 34 -1.57 1.62 -4.37
CA PRO A 34 -2.17 0.99 -5.55
C PRO A 34 -2.22 1.92 -6.77
N GLU A 35 -1.95 3.21 -6.58
CA GLU A 35 -1.83 4.22 -7.63
C GLU A 35 -0.45 4.25 -8.30
N TRP A 36 0.56 3.56 -7.75
CA TRP A 36 1.91 3.57 -8.30
C TRP A 36 2.10 2.50 -9.37
N ILE A 37 2.77 2.90 -10.46
CA ILE A 37 3.30 1.98 -11.46
C ILE A 37 4.76 1.65 -11.21
N THR A 38 5.23 0.50 -11.70
CA THR A 38 6.60 0.00 -11.52
C THR A 38 7.68 1.04 -11.84
N ASN A 39 7.53 1.78 -12.94
CA ASN A 39 8.53 2.77 -13.34
C ASN A 39 8.60 3.96 -12.37
N TYR A 40 7.46 4.40 -11.84
CA TYR A 40 7.41 5.47 -10.85
C TYR A 40 8.06 5.01 -9.52
N SER A 41 7.71 3.82 -9.04
CA SER A 41 8.33 3.23 -7.84
C SER A 41 9.85 3.09 -7.99
N ARG A 42 10.34 2.66 -9.15
CA ARG A 42 11.78 2.57 -9.45
C ARG A 42 12.46 3.94 -9.38
N ALA A 43 11.90 4.94 -10.05
CA ALA A 43 12.46 6.29 -10.05
C ALA A 43 12.54 6.85 -8.61
N ARG A 44 11.46 6.70 -7.85
CA ARG A 44 11.35 7.16 -6.45
C ARG A 44 12.35 6.46 -5.52
N SER A 45 12.60 5.16 -5.71
CA SER A 45 13.61 4.40 -4.95
C SER A 45 15.02 4.88 -5.27
N ASN A 46 15.35 5.08 -6.55
CA ASN A 46 16.67 5.55 -6.96
C ASN A 46 16.98 6.97 -6.45
N ASP A 47 15.99 7.86 -6.45
CA ASP A 47 16.08 9.23 -5.91
C ASP A 47 16.41 9.26 -4.39
N ARG A 48 16.13 8.18 -3.66
CA ARG A 48 16.32 8.07 -2.20
C ARG A 48 17.56 7.31 -1.77
N ARG A 49 18.45 6.93 -2.71
CA ARG A 49 19.68 6.18 -2.41
C ARG A 49 20.60 6.86 -1.40
N VAL A 50 20.53 8.19 -1.28
CA VAL A 50 21.33 8.98 -0.33
C VAL A 50 20.82 8.85 1.10
N ILE A 51 19.53 8.57 1.30
CA ILE A 51 18.87 8.58 2.63
C ILE A 51 18.34 7.22 3.07
N ILE A 52 18.20 6.25 2.16
CA ILE A 52 17.76 4.88 2.46
C ILE A 52 18.95 3.92 2.25
N PRO A 53 19.25 3.02 3.22
CA PRO A 53 20.33 2.05 3.07
C PRO A 53 20.21 1.20 1.80
N ALA A 54 21.34 0.99 1.11
CA ALA A 54 21.39 0.27 -0.15
C ALA A 54 20.68 -1.11 -0.11
N PRO A 55 20.84 -1.96 0.92
CA PRO A 55 20.14 -3.24 0.98
C PRO A 55 18.60 -3.11 0.94
N ARG A 56 18.06 -2.01 1.49
CA ARG A 56 16.61 -1.75 1.47
C ARG A 56 16.14 -1.25 0.10
N ILE A 57 16.94 -0.42 -0.57
CA ILE A 57 16.66 -0.01 -1.95
C ILE A 57 16.65 -1.21 -2.88
N GLU A 58 17.68 -2.06 -2.82
CA GLU A 58 17.78 -3.21 -3.73
C GLU A 58 16.66 -4.24 -3.50
N ALA A 59 16.31 -4.52 -2.23
CA ALA A 59 15.15 -5.36 -1.92
C ALA A 59 13.84 -4.78 -2.49
N GLY A 60 13.66 -3.46 -2.38
CA GLY A 60 12.50 -2.76 -2.95
C GLY A 60 12.47 -2.84 -4.48
N LEU A 61 13.61 -2.59 -5.15
CA LEU A 61 13.72 -2.68 -6.61
C LEU A 61 13.49 -4.11 -7.11
N ALA A 62 13.99 -5.14 -6.41
CA ALA A 62 13.75 -6.53 -6.75
C ALA A 62 12.26 -6.90 -6.64
N SER A 63 11.53 -6.35 -5.66
CA SER A 63 10.09 -6.59 -5.51
C SER A 63 9.24 -6.04 -6.66
N LEU A 64 9.77 -5.15 -7.51
CA LEU A 64 9.06 -4.61 -8.66
C LEU A 64 8.81 -5.64 -9.77
N HIS A 65 9.41 -6.82 -9.69
CA HIS A 65 9.15 -7.95 -10.59
C HIS A 65 7.93 -8.78 -10.16
N THR A 66 7.40 -8.55 -8.96
CA THR A 66 6.18 -9.21 -8.50
C THR A 66 4.96 -8.64 -9.23
N GLU A 67 4.02 -9.51 -9.57
CA GLU A 67 2.76 -9.10 -10.19
C GLU A 67 2.00 -8.11 -9.29
N LEU A 68 1.49 -7.05 -9.93
CA LEU A 68 0.82 -5.95 -9.27
C LEU A 68 -0.69 -6.10 -9.35
N ASN A 69 -1.37 -5.96 -8.21
CA ASN A 69 -2.83 -6.05 -8.10
C ASN A 69 -3.53 -4.68 -8.18
N ASN A 70 -2.94 -3.68 -8.83
CA ASN A 70 -3.44 -2.31 -8.84
C ASN A 70 -4.90 -2.22 -9.33
N THR A 71 -5.24 -2.94 -10.39
CA THR A 71 -6.61 -2.98 -10.94
C THR A 71 -7.62 -3.56 -9.94
N LEU A 72 -7.21 -4.57 -9.15
CA LEU A 72 -8.06 -5.15 -8.11
C LEU A 72 -8.32 -4.14 -6.99
N PHE A 73 -7.28 -3.46 -6.52
CA PHE A 73 -7.42 -2.38 -5.53
C PHE A 73 -8.30 -1.24 -6.04
N ALA A 74 -8.13 -0.82 -7.30
CA ALA A 74 -8.97 0.21 -7.89
C ALA A 74 -10.46 -0.19 -7.90
N ARG A 75 -10.77 -1.46 -8.18
CA ARG A 75 -12.15 -1.97 -8.10
C ARG A 75 -12.68 -1.91 -6.68
N TRP A 76 -11.92 -2.35 -5.67
CA TRP A 76 -12.34 -2.26 -4.27
C TRP A 76 -12.60 -0.83 -3.82
N ILE A 77 -11.79 0.14 -4.27
CA ILE A 77 -12.00 1.56 -3.98
C ILE A 77 -13.31 2.04 -4.63
N ILE A 78 -13.56 1.71 -5.90
CA ILE A 78 -14.80 2.09 -6.59
C ILE A 78 -16.03 1.46 -5.91
N ASP A 79 -15.94 0.18 -5.56
CA ASP A 79 -17.02 -0.55 -4.90
C ASP A 79 -17.32 0.04 -3.52
N PHE A 80 -16.31 0.47 -2.77
CA PHE A 80 -16.48 1.20 -1.52
C PHE A 80 -17.19 2.53 -1.71
N VAL A 81 -16.80 3.32 -2.72
CA VAL A 81 -17.42 4.63 -3.02
C VAL A 81 -18.88 4.50 -3.46
N ARG A 82 -19.28 3.35 -4.02
CA ARG A 82 -20.64 3.08 -4.48
C ARG A 82 -21.59 2.57 -3.38
N GLN A 83 -21.08 2.23 -2.20
CA GLN A 83 -21.87 1.76 -1.06
C GLN A 83 -22.66 2.89 -0.39
#